data_AF-A0A419DVM2-F1
#
_entry.id   AF-A0A419DVM2-F1
#
_cell.length_a   1.000
_cell.length_b   1.000
_cell.length_c   1.000
_cell.angle_alpha   90.00
_cell.angle_beta   90.00
_cell.angle_gamma   90.00
#
_symmetry.space_group_name_H-M   'P 1'
#
loop_
_entity.id
_entity.type
_entity.pdbx_description
1 polymer ?
#
loop_
_entity_poly.entity_id
_entity_poly.type
_entity_poly.pdbx_seq_one_letter_code
_entity_poly.pdbx_strand_id
1 'polypeptide(L)'
;MKTYLKPIIYTLVFALILIYPVKVLAAKETKSIPLHFFAVHCEPTTAFNRMFETLCSFVQLADTYKIKLTIEFTPQWANMILSDKQKLSRLRSWQNNGHEIAGHHHPATHKYTWDGYSDDKNKFNDPRFKGTMQDYADILNRLAYPLKINTLGNPDINDWVQGVPYRTEGFVANNAVSAPVKSIIKGTTVYTLGYGFLGGKINLVKLKKIYNAFKGDQVFGVVTHVFNFDENPGVIEEWFKFISENDPQGKNNLTVSQIMNNKLKRRIDAEN
;
A
#
# COMPACT_ATOMS: atom_id res chain seq x y z
N MET A 1 -46.32 -19.48 88.21
CA MET A 1 -46.00 -18.59 87.07
C MET A 1 -44.58 -18.93 86.62
N LYS A 2 -44.42 -19.31 85.34
CA LYS A 2 -43.16 -19.78 84.73
C LYS A 2 -42.29 -18.59 84.34
N THR A 3 -41.00 -18.62 84.65
CA THR A 3 -39.96 -17.91 83.88
C THR A 3 -38.65 -18.70 83.94
N TYR A 4 -38.36 -19.44 82.86
CA TYR A 4 -37.05 -20.07 82.62
C TYR A 4 -36.19 -19.09 81.82
N LEU A 5 -35.03 -18.71 82.37
CA LEU A 5 -33.96 -18.04 81.62
C LEU A 5 -33.31 -19.02 80.65
N LYS A 6 -33.15 -18.62 79.38
CA LYS A 6 -32.24 -19.28 78.43
C LYS A 6 -30.92 -18.51 78.34
N PRO A 7 -29.76 -19.18 78.26
CA PRO A 7 -28.50 -18.52 77.97
C PRO A 7 -28.37 -18.27 76.45
N ILE A 8 -27.93 -17.07 76.08
CA ILE A 8 -27.57 -16.71 74.71
C ILE A 8 -26.09 -17.05 74.53
N ILE A 9 -25.80 -18.06 73.70
CA ILE A 9 -24.45 -18.39 73.26
C ILE A 9 -24.15 -17.56 72.01
N TYR A 10 -23.22 -16.61 72.12
CA TYR A 10 -22.68 -15.88 70.96
C TYR A 10 -21.60 -16.74 70.30
N THR A 11 -21.92 -17.37 69.18
CA THR A 11 -20.92 -17.99 68.30
C THR A 11 -20.27 -16.90 67.43
N LEU A 12 -19.08 -16.44 67.79
CA LEU A 12 -18.25 -15.60 66.94
C LEU A 12 -17.65 -16.46 65.82
N VAL A 13 -18.14 -16.28 64.61
CA VAL A 13 -17.54 -16.84 63.39
C VAL A 13 -16.50 -15.84 62.88
N PHE A 14 -15.22 -16.10 63.15
CA PHE A 14 -14.11 -15.39 62.49
C PHE A 14 -14.00 -15.89 61.04
N ALA A 15 -14.54 -15.12 60.10
CA ALA A 15 -14.28 -15.31 58.68
C ALA A 15 -12.86 -14.81 58.35
N LEU A 16 -11.91 -15.74 58.23
CA LEU A 16 -10.59 -15.45 57.66
C LEU A 16 -10.75 -15.14 56.17
N ILE A 17 -10.78 -13.85 55.81
CA ILE A 17 -10.68 -13.40 54.43
C ILE A 17 -9.20 -13.45 54.05
N LEU A 18 -8.79 -14.53 53.39
CA LEU A 18 -7.50 -14.63 52.70
C LEU A 18 -7.48 -13.65 51.53
N ILE A 19 -6.87 -12.48 51.73
CA ILE A 19 -6.59 -11.53 50.66
C ILE A 19 -5.41 -12.08 49.85
N TYR A 20 -5.70 -12.89 48.84
CA TYR A 20 -4.70 -13.22 47.82
C TYR A 20 -4.40 -11.96 47.00
N PRO A 21 -3.13 -11.58 46.80
CA PRO A 21 -2.80 -10.50 45.88
C PRO A 21 -3.23 -10.93 44.48
N VAL A 22 -4.32 -10.35 43.98
CA VAL A 22 -4.67 -10.41 42.57
C VAL A 22 -3.53 -9.71 41.84
N LYS A 23 -2.61 -10.50 41.25
CA LYS A 23 -1.69 -9.98 40.25
C LYS A 23 -2.55 -9.51 39.08
N VAL A 24 -2.84 -8.21 39.06
CA VAL A 24 -3.34 -7.53 37.87
C VAL A 24 -2.22 -7.63 36.85
N LEU A 25 -2.25 -8.69 36.03
CA LEU A 25 -1.45 -8.78 34.84
C LEU A 25 -1.89 -7.61 33.97
N ALA A 26 -1.05 -6.57 33.90
CA ALA A 26 -1.25 -5.49 32.95
C ALA A 26 -1.45 -6.14 31.58
N ALA A 27 -2.63 -5.94 30.99
CA ALA A 27 -2.90 -6.41 29.64
C ALA A 27 -1.80 -5.84 28.75
N LYS A 28 -0.96 -6.72 28.20
CA LYS A 28 0.07 -6.31 27.25
C LYS A 28 -0.68 -5.69 26.08
N GLU A 29 -0.58 -4.36 25.93
CA GLU A 29 -1.16 -3.68 24.77
C GLU A 29 -0.70 -4.42 23.52
N THR A 30 -1.63 -5.09 22.86
CA THR A 30 -1.34 -5.79 21.62
C THR A 30 -1.13 -4.69 20.59
N LYS A 31 0.13 -4.49 20.20
CA LYS A 31 0.48 -3.55 19.13
C LYS A 31 -0.32 -3.93 17.89
N SER A 32 -1.28 -3.10 17.49
CA SER A 32 -2.05 -3.33 16.27
C SER A 32 -1.11 -3.20 15.07
N ILE A 33 -1.03 -4.24 14.25
CA ILE A 33 -0.23 -4.21 13.02
C ILE A 33 -0.92 -3.23 12.05
N PRO A 34 -0.21 -2.23 11.49
CA PRO A 34 -0.79 -1.33 10.50
C PRO A 34 -1.21 -2.08 9.23
N LEU A 35 -2.30 -1.62 8.61
CA LEU A 35 -2.48 -1.85 7.17
C LEU A 35 -1.31 -1.21 6.43
N HIS A 36 -0.73 -1.96 5.51
CA HIS A 36 0.40 -1.49 4.73
C HIS A 36 0.32 -1.96 3.29
N PHE A 37 0.88 -1.14 2.40
CA PHE A 37 1.01 -1.46 0.98
C PHE A 37 2.45 -1.26 0.53
N PHE A 38 2.79 -1.97 -0.54
CA PHE A 38 4.06 -1.82 -1.23
C PHE A 38 3.81 -1.51 -2.71
N ALA A 39 4.16 -0.30 -3.13
CA ALA A 39 4.08 0.15 -4.51
C ALA A 39 5.39 -0.09 -5.25
N VAL A 40 5.31 -0.38 -6.55
CA VAL A 40 6.46 -0.58 -7.41
C VAL A 40 6.30 0.27 -8.66
N HIS A 41 7.15 1.26 -8.84
CA HIS A 41 7.17 2.11 -10.02
C HIS A 41 7.91 1.41 -11.17
N CYS A 42 7.23 1.30 -12.31
CA CYS A 42 7.80 0.83 -13.57
C CYS A 42 8.08 2.01 -14.51
N GLU A 43 9.29 2.57 -14.38
CA GLU A 43 9.75 3.78 -15.05
C GLU A 43 9.71 3.71 -16.60
N PRO A 44 9.45 4.84 -17.29
CA PRO A 44 9.40 4.86 -18.76
C PRO A 44 10.69 4.39 -19.42
N THR A 45 11.85 4.73 -18.83
CA THR A 45 13.18 4.46 -19.38
C THR A 45 13.64 3.02 -19.16
N THR A 46 12.89 2.24 -18.38
CA THR A 46 13.27 0.86 -18.02
C THR A 46 12.37 -0.21 -18.64
N ALA A 47 11.51 0.16 -19.59
CA ALA A 47 10.63 -0.76 -20.30
C ALA A 47 11.38 -1.61 -21.36
N PHE A 48 12.16 -2.59 -20.92
CA PHE A 48 12.86 -3.55 -21.77
C PHE A 48 12.91 -4.96 -21.16
N ASN A 49 13.17 -5.98 -21.98
CA ASN A 49 13.04 -7.40 -21.59
C ASN A 49 13.78 -7.77 -20.29
N ARG A 50 15.04 -7.37 -20.14
CA ARG A 50 15.80 -7.65 -18.90
C ARG A 50 15.10 -7.10 -17.65
N MET A 51 14.58 -5.87 -17.71
CA MET A 51 13.89 -5.28 -16.56
C MET A 51 12.55 -5.95 -16.29
N PHE A 52 11.86 -6.46 -17.32
CA PHE A 52 10.68 -7.29 -17.11
C PHE A 52 11.00 -8.57 -16.35
N GLU A 53 12.12 -9.24 -16.64
CA GLU A 53 12.58 -10.39 -15.85
C GLU A 53 12.97 -10.02 -14.42
N THR A 54 13.55 -8.83 -14.22
CA THR A 54 13.76 -8.26 -12.89
C THR A 54 12.42 -8.08 -12.15
N LEU A 55 11.39 -7.54 -12.81
CA LEU A 55 10.05 -7.42 -12.23
C LEU A 55 9.45 -8.80 -11.90
N CYS A 56 9.62 -9.81 -12.76
CA CYS A 56 9.21 -11.19 -12.45
C CYS A 56 9.83 -11.70 -11.16
N SER A 57 11.13 -11.47 -10.99
CA SER A 57 11.88 -11.87 -9.79
C SER A 57 11.43 -11.11 -8.55
N PHE A 58 11.11 -9.82 -8.71
CA PHE A 58 10.54 -9.00 -7.64
C PHE A 58 9.16 -9.54 -7.20
N VAL A 59 8.25 -9.78 -8.13
CA VAL A 59 6.92 -10.34 -7.81
C VAL A 59 7.05 -11.71 -7.13
N GLN A 60 7.95 -12.57 -7.61
CA GLN A 60 8.21 -13.87 -6.99
C GLN A 60 8.73 -13.73 -5.54
N LEU A 61 9.59 -12.75 -5.28
CA LEU A 61 10.05 -12.44 -3.93
C LEU A 61 8.89 -11.97 -3.05
N ALA A 62 8.03 -11.08 -3.55
CA ALA A 62 6.85 -10.62 -2.84
C ALA A 62 5.94 -11.79 -2.46
N ASP A 63 5.68 -12.71 -3.39
CA ASP A 63 4.90 -13.92 -3.16
C ASP A 63 5.48 -14.83 -2.08
N THR A 64 6.80 -15.00 -2.10
CA THR A 64 7.53 -15.80 -1.08
C THR A 64 7.28 -15.26 0.33
N TYR A 65 7.17 -13.93 0.48
CA TYR A 65 6.90 -13.27 1.76
C TYR A 65 5.41 -12.92 1.98
N LYS A 66 4.51 -13.41 1.11
CA LYS A 66 3.05 -13.15 1.14
C LYS A 66 2.70 -11.65 1.06
N ILE A 67 3.41 -10.92 0.23
CA ILE A 67 3.26 -9.48 0.05
C ILE A 67 2.48 -9.19 -1.23
N LYS A 68 1.39 -8.43 -1.12
CA LYS A 68 0.65 -7.95 -2.28
C LYS A 68 1.24 -6.62 -2.73
N LEU A 69 1.45 -6.51 -4.05
CA LEU A 69 2.07 -5.35 -4.67
C LEU A 69 1.01 -4.51 -5.38
N THR A 70 1.18 -3.20 -5.33
CA THR A 70 0.56 -2.26 -6.27
C THR A 70 1.61 -1.93 -7.33
N ILE A 71 1.51 -2.53 -8.51
CA ILE A 71 2.51 -2.39 -9.56
C ILE A 71 2.05 -1.27 -10.49
N GLU A 72 2.75 -0.13 -10.44
CA GLU A 72 2.38 1.11 -11.11
C GLU A 72 3.14 1.19 -12.44
N PHE A 73 2.41 0.96 -13.54
CA PHE A 73 2.97 0.88 -14.88
C PHE A 73 2.87 2.19 -15.64
N THR A 74 3.94 2.55 -16.34
CA THR A 74 3.90 3.55 -17.41
C THR A 74 3.41 2.93 -18.72
N PRO A 75 2.93 3.72 -19.70
CA PRO A 75 2.47 3.20 -20.99
C PRO A 75 3.54 2.43 -21.78
N GLN A 76 4.83 2.75 -21.58
CA GLN A 76 5.97 2.07 -22.20
C GLN A 76 6.02 0.60 -21.79
N TRP A 77 5.90 0.35 -20.48
CA TRP A 77 5.81 -1.00 -19.95
C TRP A 77 4.55 -1.72 -20.42
N ALA A 78 3.42 -1.02 -20.42
CA ALA A 78 2.16 -1.58 -20.87
C ALA A 78 2.23 -2.04 -22.33
N ASN A 79 2.78 -1.22 -23.23
CA ASN A 79 2.97 -1.57 -24.63
C ASN A 79 3.91 -2.77 -24.79
N MET A 80 5.04 -2.79 -24.07
CA MET A 80 5.97 -3.94 -24.08
C MET A 80 5.25 -5.23 -23.67
N ILE A 81 4.48 -5.21 -22.59
CA ILE A 81 3.78 -6.39 -22.08
C ILE A 81 2.65 -6.82 -23.02
N LEU A 82 1.83 -5.88 -23.49
CA LEU A 82 0.70 -6.17 -24.40
C LEU A 82 1.16 -6.74 -25.75
N SER A 83 2.39 -6.41 -26.18
CA SER A 83 2.97 -6.94 -27.42
C SER A 83 3.48 -8.39 -27.31
N ASP A 84 3.56 -8.94 -26.10
CA ASP A 84 4.13 -10.27 -25.84
C ASP A 84 3.16 -11.12 -25.00
N LYS A 85 2.62 -12.19 -25.62
CA LYS A 85 1.66 -13.09 -24.97
C LYS A 85 2.18 -13.75 -23.71
N GLN A 86 3.49 -14.03 -23.61
CA GLN A 86 4.07 -14.65 -22.42
C GLN A 86 4.14 -13.65 -21.26
N LYS A 87 4.56 -12.41 -21.55
CA LYS A 87 4.56 -11.32 -20.55
C LYS A 87 3.15 -11.03 -20.06
N LEU A 88 2.19 -10.96 -20.98
CA LEU A 88 0.79 -10.75 -20.63
C LEU A 88 0.24 -11.88 -19.76
N SER A 89 0.51 -13.15 -20.12
CA SER A 89 0.12 -14.31 -19.31
C SER A 89 0.70 -14.25 -17.89
N ARG A 90 1.97 -13.85 -17.77
CA ARG A 90 2.62 -13.66 -16.48
C ARG A 90 1.92 -12.57 -15.66
N LEU A 91 1.62 -11.42 -16.26
CA LEU A 91 0.90 -10.34 -15.58
C LEU A 91 -0.51 -10.79 -15.12
N ARG A 92 -1.21 -11.60 -15.92
CA ARG A 92 -2.50 -12.20 -15.53
C ARG A 92 -2.35 -13.13 -14.32
N SER A 93 -1.26 -13.90 -14.23
CA SER A 93 -1.00 -14.71 -13.03
C SER A 93 -0.78 -13.86 -11.78
N TRP A 94 -0.13 -12.69 -11.90
CA TRP A 94 0.05 -11.76 -10.79
C TRP A 94 -1.29 -11.19 -10.32
N GLN A 95 -2.16 -10.79 -11.25
CA GLN A 95 -3.51 -10.33 -10.94
C GLN A 95 -4.34 -11.41 -10.24
N ASN A 96 -4.30 -12.64 -10.74
CA ASN A 96 -5.01 -13.77 -10.12
C ASN A 96 -4.48 -14.08 -8.71
N ASN A 97 -3.21 -13.78 -8.46
CA ASN A 97 -2.61 -13.86 -7.14
C ASN A 97 -2.84 -12.56 -6.31
N GLY A 98 -3.71 -11.65 -6.74
CA GLY A 98 -4.13 -10.49 -5.96
C GLY A 98 -3.15 -9.32 -5.94
N HIS A 99 -2.15 -9.28 -6.83
CA HIS A 99 -1.42 -8.03 -7.10
C HIS A 99 -2.31 -7.05 -7.87
N GLU A 100 -2.13 -5.76 -7.62
CA GLU A 100 -2.83 -4.70 -8.33
C GLU A 100 -2.00 -4.20 -9.51
N ILE A 101 -2.66 -4.00 -10.64
CA ILE A 101 -2.13 -3.32 -11.82
C ILE A 101 -2.63 -1.89 -11.78
N ALA A 102 -1.71 -0.95 -11.63
CA ALA A 102 -1.95 0.48 -11.44
C ALA A 102 -1.18 1.29 -12.48
N GLY A 103 -1.42 2.61 -12.52
CA GLY A 103 -0.67 3.53 -13.38
C GLY A 103 0.44 4.26 -12.64
N HIS A 104 1.54 4.53 -13.35
CA HIS A 104 2.61 5.46 -12.95
C HIS A 104 2.73 6.53 -14.04
N HIS A 105 2.56 7.80 -13.70
CA HIS A 105 2.57 8.90 -14.65
C HIS A 105 3.77 9.79 -14.41
N HIS A 106 4.52 10.03 -15.47
CA HIS A 106 5.57 11.04 -15.49
C HIS A 106 5.03 12.21 -16.28
N PRO A 107 4.69 13.36 -15.66
CA PRO A 107 4.15 14.50 -16.40
C PRO A 107 5.22 15.16 -17.27
N ALA A 108 4.79 16.04 -18.18
CA ALA A 108 5.69 16.79 -19.06
C ALA A 108 6.70 17.69 -18.32
N THR A 109 6.42 18.03 -17.05
CA THR A 109 7.35 18.74 -16.16
C THR A 109 8.55 17.87 -15.73
N HIS A 110 8.43 16.54 -15.83
CA HIS A 110 9.49 15.59 -15.58
C HIS A 110 10.41 15.44 -16.80
N LYS A 111 11.13 16.52 -17.13
CA LYS A 111 11.79 16.76 -18.44
C LYS A 111 12.54 15.58 -19.06
N TYR A 112 13.26 14.78 -18.27
CA TYR A 112 14.12 13.72 -18.79
C TYR A 112 13.44 12.36 -18.93
N THR A 113 12.30 12.18 -18.28
CA THR A 113 11.60 10.89 -18.26
C THR A 113 10.09 11.06 -18.42
N TRP A 114 9.65 12.13 -19.10
CA TRP A 114 8.25 12.28 -19.51
C TRP A 114 7.81 11.02 -20.28
N ASP A 115 6.67 10.45 -19.91
CA ASP A 115 6.16 9.26 -20.59
C ASP A 115 5.55 9.56 -21.97
N GLY A 116 5.30 10.85 -22.27
CA GLY A 116 4.78 11.35 -23.54
C GLY A 116 3.28 11.65 -23.51
N TYR A 117 2.60 11.45 -22.37
CA TYR A 117 1.15 11.69 -22.28
C TYR A 117 0.87 12.96 -21.47
N SER A 118 -0.09 13.77 -21.93
CA SER A 118 -0.54 14.97 -21.21
C SER A 118 -1.84 15.53 -21.81
N ASP A 119 -2.67 16.16 -20.97
CA ASP A 119 -3.81 16.97 -21.43
C ASP A 119 -3.43 18.45 -21.64
N ASP A 120 -2.20 18.85 -21.32
CA ASP A 120 -1.69 20.20 -21.59
C ASP A 120 -1.48 20.39 -23.09
N LYS A 121 -2.39 21.15 -23.72
CA LYS A 121 -2.35 21.48 -25.15
C LYS A 121 -1.03 22.12 -25.60
N ASN A 122 -0.30 22.78 -24.69
CA ASN A 122 1.02 23.35 -25.01
C ASN A 122 2.07 22.28 -25.31
N LYS A 123 1.80 21.01 -24.99
CA LYS A 123 2.70 19.88 -25.24
C LYS A 123 2.45 19.18 -26.57
N PHE A 124 1.36 19.48 -27.29
CA PHE A 124 0.97 18.71 -28.48
C PHE A 124 1.97 18.84 -29.64
N ASN A 125 2.75 19.92 -29.66
CA ASN A 125 3.82 20.13 -30.64
C ASN A 125 5.20 19.65 -30.16
N ASP A 126 5.32 19.11 -28.93
CA ASP A 126 6.57 18.52 -28.46
C ASP A 126 6.77 17.18 -29.18
N PRO A 127 7.94 16.91 -29.78
CA PRO A 127 8.19 15.67 -30.52
C PRO A 127 8.11 14.40 -29.65
N ARG A 128 8.09 14.54 -28.33
CA ARG A 128 7.94 13.43 -27.38
C ARG A 128 6.47 13.15 -27.02
N PHE A 129 5.54 14.01 -27.43
CA PHE A 129 4.10 13.82 -27.22
C PHE A 129 3.61 12.57 -27.96
N LYS A 130 2.88 11.73 -27.24
CA LYS A 130 2.35 10.43 -27.72
C LYS A 130 0.83 10.37 -27.65
N GLY A 131 0.20 11.19 -26.82
CA GLY A 131 -1.25 11.18 -26.66
C GLY A 131 -1.73 11.94 -25.42
N THR A 132 -3.03 11.98 -25.25
CA THR A 132 -3.74 12.57 -24.11
C THR A 132 -3.74 11.66 -22.89
N MET A 133 -4.25 12.13 -21.75
CA MET A 133 -4.47 11.25 -20.59
C MET A 133 -5.56 10.19 -20.83
N GLN A 134 -6.43 10.37 -21.83
CA GLN A 134 -7.34 9.32 -22.25
C GLN A 134 -6.58 8.17 -22.95
N ASP A 135 -5.64 8.49 -23.84
CA ASP A 135 -4.80 7.49 -24.51
C ASP A 135 -3.94 6.71 -23.50
N TYR A 136 -3.40 7.42 -22.50
CA TYR A 136 -2.73 6.82 -21.34
C TYR A 136 -3.64 5.81 -20.63
N ALA A 137 -4.87 6.23 -20.30
CA ALA A 137 -5.84 5.41 -19.59
C ALA A 137 -6.24 4.17 -20.38
N ASP A 138 -6.44 4.30 -21.69
CA ASP A 138 -6.86 3.20 -22.55
C ASP A 138 -5.80 2.10 -22.63
N ILE A 139 -4.52 2.47 -22.75
CA ILE A 139 -3.41 1.51 -22.77
C ILE A 139 -3.31 0.78 -21.42
N LEU A 140 -3.39 1.51 -20.30
CA LEU A 140 -3.30 0.89 -18.98
C LEU A 140 -4.53 0.06 -18.61
N ASN A 141 -5.73 0.45 -19.04
CA ASN A 141 -6.93 -0.34 -18.83
C ASN A 141 -6.91 -1.64 -19.64
N ARG A 142 -6.33 -1.64 -20.85
CA ARG A 142 -6.06 -2.88 -21.60
C ARG A 142 -5.07 -3.78 -20.87
N LEU A 143 -4.04 -3.19 -20.25
CA LEU A 143 -3.10 -3.93 -19.41
C LEU A 143 -3.81 -4.54 -18.19
N ALA A 144 -4.67 -3.77 -17.51
CA ALA A 144 -5.35 -4.17 -16.27
C ALA A 144 -6.57 -5.10 -16.48
N TYR A 145 -7.04 -5.30 -17.72
CA TYR A 145 -8.19 -6.15 -18.05
C TYR A 145 -8.14 -7.51 -17.35
N PRO A 146 -9.27 -8.03 -16.79
CA PRO A 146 -10.65 -7.54 -16.92
C PRO A 146 -11.02 -6.38 -15.99
N LEU A 147 -10.11 -6.00 -15.09
CA LEU A 147 -10.28 -4.84 -14.23
C LEU A 147 -9.85 -3.56 -14.96
N LYS A 148 -10.03 -2.43 -14.30
CA LYS A 148 -9.46 -1.14 -14.69
C LYS A 148 -8.44 -0.70 -13.66
N ILE A 149 -7.56 0.21 -14.04
CA ILE A 149 -6.67 0.83 -13.05
C ILE A 149 -7.52 1.63 -12.05
N ASN A 150 -7.27 1.41 -10.76
CA ASN A 150 -7.93 2.17 -9.68
C ASN A 150 -6.95 3.09 -8.95
N THR A 151 -5.66 2.87 -9.13
CA THR A 151 -4.59 3.63 -8.50
C THR A 151 -3.71 4.24 -9.57
N LEU A 152 -3.33 5.50 -9.35
CA LEU A 152 -2.37 6.23 -10.17
C LEU A 152 -1.33 6.91 -9.28
N GLY A 153 -0.07 6.49 -9.41
CA GLY A 153 1.09 7.22 -8.93
C GLY A 153 1.35 8.39 -9.85
N ASN A 154 0.93 9.59 -9.45
CA ASN A 154 1.09 10.79 -10.27
C ASN A 154 1.27 12.05 -9.41
N PRO A 155 2.33 12.84 -9.67
CA PRO A 155 2.51 14.13 -9.02
C PRO A 155 1.65 15.28 -9.59
N ASP A 156 1.15 15.20 -10.83
CA ASP A 156 0.46 16.31 -11.51
C ASP A 156 -1.06 16.10 -11.64
N ILE A 157 -1.82 16.93 -10.93
CA ILE A 157 -3.29 16.92 -10.95
C ILE A 157 -3.87 17.38 -12.30
N ASN A 158 -3.11 18.10 -13.12
CA ASN A 158 -3.55 18.54 -14.45
C ASN A 158 -3.51 17.42 -15.48
N ASP A 159 -2.72 16.37 -15.22
CA ASP A 159 -2.66 15.14 -16.02
C ASP A 159 -3.33 13.99 -15.26
N TRP A 160 -4.44 14.25 -14.57
CA TRP A 160 -5.20 13.19 -13.90
C TRP A 160 -6.08 12.41 -14.88
N VAL A 161 -6.05 11.09 -14.77
CA VAL A 161 -6.94 10.18 -15.50
C VAL A 161 -8.34 10.21 -14.89
N GLN A 162 -9.34 10.60 -15.67
CA GLN A 162 -10.72 10.66 -15.20
C GLN A 162 -11.21 9.28 -14.73
N GLY A 163 -11.87 9.25 -13.57
CA GLY A 163 -12.45 8.03 -13.01
C GLY A 163 -11.49 7.14 -12.23
N VAL A 164 -10.20 7.48 -12.14
CA VAL A 164 -9.28 6.79 -11.21
C VAL A 164 -9.46 7.36 -9.80
N PRO A 165 -9.93 6.56 -8.83
CA PRO A 165 -10.32 7.05 -7.51
C PRO A 165 -9.16 7.15 -6.50
N TYR A 166 -8.02 6.49 -6.74
CA TYR A 166 -6.93 6.44 -5.77
C TYR A 166 -5.65 7.04 -6.33
N ARG A 167 -4.98 7.81 -5.46
CA ARG A 167 -3.69 8.41 -5.72
C ARG A 167 -2.68 7.92 -4.70
N THR A 168 -1.48 7.63 -5.17
CA THR A 168 -0.31 7.43 -4.32
C THR A 168 0.65 8.59 -4.53
N GLU A 169 1.27 9.06 -3.45
CA GLU A 169 2.28 10.13 -3.51
C GLU A 169 3.32 10.01 -2.39
N GLY A 170 4.42 10.74 -2.53
CA GLY A 170 5.47 10.80 -1.53
C GLY A 170 6.86 10.69 -2.16
N PHE A 171 7.87 10.90 -1.34
CA PHE A 171 9.26 10.69 -1.76
C PHE A 171 10.18 10.46 -0.57
N VAL A 172 9.95 11.13 0.55
CA VAL A 172 10.76 10.97 1.75
C VAL A 172 10.15 9.93 2.68
N ALA A 173 10.99 9.22 3.45
CA ALA A 173 10.52 8.18 4.36
C ALA A 173 9.44 8.65 5.36
N ASN A 174 9.39 9.95 5.69
CA ASN A 174 8.37 10.50 6.60
C ASN A 174 6.96 10.50 5.99
N ASN A 175 6.82 10.38 4.67
CA ASN A 175 5.53 10.23 4.00
C ASN A 175 4.97 8.79 4.11
N ALA A 176 5.73 7.85 4.68
CA ALA A 176 5.32 6.45 4.78
C ALA A 176 4.09 6.22 5.65
N VAL A 177 3.72 7.16 6.52
CA VAL A 177 2.52 7.03 7.37
C VAL A 177 1.51 8.07 6.95
N SER A 178 0.32 7.62 6.53
CA SER A 178 -0.74 8.53 6.09
C SER A 178 -2.14 7.97 6.34
N ALA A 179 -3.09 8.86 6.60
CA ALA A 179 -4.51 8.53 6.47
C ALA A 179 -4.96 8.88 5.03
N PRO A 180 -5.97 8.19 4.48
CA PRO A 180 -6.55 8.59 3.20
C PRO A 180 -7.05 10.04 3.24
N VAL A 181 -6.53 10.88 2.35
CA VAL A 181 -6.94 12.28 2.19
C VAL A 181 -7.88 12.39 1.00
N LYS A 182 -9.10 12.90 1.21
CA LYS A 182 -10.09 13.14 0.16
C LYS A 182 -9.81 14.46 -0.55
N SER A 183 -9.85 14.46 -1.88
CA SER A 183 -9.76 15.65 -2.73
C SER A 183 -10.70 15.51 -3.94
N ILE A 184 -10.94 16.61 -4.65
CA ILE A 184 -11.66 16.61 -5.94
C ILE A 184 -10.66 17.00 -7.03
N ILE A 185 -10.37 16.08 -7.95
CA ILE A 185 -9.46 16.30 -9.08
C ILE A 185 -10.26 16.14 -10.37
N LYS A 186 -10.33 17.20 -11.19
CA LYS A 186 -11.13 17.22 -12.44
C LYS A 186 -12.56 16.64 -12.25
N GLY A 187 -13.24 17.01 -11.16
CA GLY A 187 -14.59 16.54 -10.83
C GLY A 187 -14.68 15.10 -10.31
N THR A 188 -13.56 14.37 -10.19
CA THR A 188 -13.50 13.03 -9.60
C THR A 188 -13.13 13.12 -8.12
N THR A 189 -13.84 12.39 -7.26
CA THR A 189 -13.41 12.21 -5.87
C THR A 189 -12.20 11.29 -5.85
N VAL A 190 -11.08 11.79 -5.35
CA VAL A 190 -9.81 11.06 -5.26
C VAL A 190 -9.37 10.95 -3.81
N TYR A 191 -8.97 9.74 -3.41
CA TYR A 191 -8.36 9.48 -2.12
C TYR A 191 -6.87 9.24 -2.26
N THR A 192 -6.09 10.01 -1.52
CA THR A 192 -4.62 9.95 -1.60
C THR A 192 -4.03 9.22 -0.40
N LEU A 193 -3.10 8.31 -0.65
CA LEU A 193 -2.22 7.70 0.35
C LEU A 193 -0.77 8.09 0.09
N GLY A 194 -0.06 8.39 1.17
CA GLY A 194 1.37 8.63 1.18
C GLY A 194 2.19 7.34 1.27
N TYR A 195 3.37 7.34 0.65
CA TYR A 195 4.40 6.31 0.83
C TYR A 195 5.78 6.92 1.12
N GLY A 196 6.67 6.13 1.71
CA GLY A 196 8.09 6.46 1.81
C GLY A 196 8.93 5.69 0.79
N PHE A 197 9.91 6.35 0.19
CA PHE A 197 10.80 5.71 -0.79
C PHE A 197 11.84 4.80 -0.15
N LEU A 198 11.94 3.56 -0.65
CA LEU A 198 12.94 2.55 -0.31
C LEU A 198 13.95 2.40 -1.46
N GLY A 199 14.91 3.33 -1.54
CA GLY A 199 15.98 3.30 -2.55
C GLY A 199 17.29 2.66 -2.10
N GLY A 200 17.42 2.25 -0.84
CA GLY A 200 18.67 1.71 -0.30
C GLY A 200 18.68 1.51 1.22
N LYS A 201 19.83 1.11 1.77
CA LYS A 201 19.99 0.76 3.19
C LYS A 201 19.65 1.89 4.16
N ILE A 202 19.98 3.14 3.84
CA ILE A 202 19.67 4.29 4.69
C ILE A 202 18.15 4.45 4.82
N ASN A 203 17.43 4.37 3.70
CA ASN A 203 15.97 4.41 3.67
C ASN A 203 15.37 3.21 4.41
N LEU A 204 15.93 2.00 4.25
CA LEU A 204 15.48 0.80 4.94
C LEU A 204 15.49 0.96 6.47
N VAL A 205 16.62 1.40 7.04
CA VAL A 205 16.75 1.62 8.49
C VAL A 205 15.74 2.66 8.97
N LYS A 206 15.59 3.77 8.21
CA LYS A 206 14.64 4.83 8.55
C LYS A 206 13.19 4.34 8.50
N LEU A 207 12.80 3.61 7.47
CA LEU A 207 11.44 3.07 7.32
C LEU A 207 11.12 2.04 8.42
N LYS A 208 12.05 1.15 8.77
CA LYS A 208 11.89 0.22 9.91
C LYS A 208 11.67 0.97 11.22
N LYS A 209 12.43 2.05 11.45
CA LYS A 209 12.25 2.91 12.64
C LYS A 209 10.86 3.55 12.67
N ILE A 210 10.39 4.10 11.56
CA ILE A 210 9.06 4.72 11.46
C ILE A 210 7.97 3.65 11.67
N TYR A 211 8.08 2.48 11.04
CA TYR A 211 7.14 1.37 11.21
C TYR A 211 7.06 0.90 12.66
N ASN A 212 8.20 0.80 13.34
CA ASN A 212 8.24 0.36 14.73
C ASN A 212 7.63 1.36 15.70
N ALA A 213 7.78 2.66 15.43
CA ALA A 213 7.20 3.75 16.20
C ALA A 213 5.71 3.99 15.88
N PHE A 214 5.22 3.47 14.76
CA PHE A 214 3.86 3.69 14.30
C PHE A 214 2.82 3.15 15.30
N LYS A 215 1.84 4.00 15.61
CA LYS A 215 0.67 3.70 16.45
C LYS A 215 -0.57 4.30 15.78
N GLY A 216 -1.67 3.56 15.74
CA GLY A 216 -2.97 4.06 15.29
C GLY A 216 -3.52 3.36 14.06
N ASP A 217 -4.52 3.99 13.44
CA ASP A 217 -5.33 3.43 12.36
C ASP A 217 -4.91 3.92 10.96
N GLN A 218 -3.83 4.69 10.85
CA GLN A 218 -3.27 5.12 9.56
C GLN A 218 -2.67 3.94 8.78
N VAL A 219 -2.31 4.21 7.54
CA VAL A 219 -1.73 3.24 6.60
C VAL A 219 -0.23 3.48 6.49
N PHE A 220 0.54 2.40 6.40
CA PHE A 220 1.97 2.44 6.13
C PHE A 220 2.27 2.12 4.66
N GLY A 221 2.74 3.09 3.88
CA GLY A 221 3.08 2.93 2.46
C GLY A 221 4.60 2.91 2.22
N VAL A 222 5.06 2.01 1.36
CA VAL A 222 6.43 2.02 0.82
C VAL A 222 6.39 1.96 -0.70
N VAL A 223 7.31 2.66 -1.34
CA VAL A 223 7.52 2.55 -2.78
C VAL A 223 8.99 2.29 -3.10
N THR A 224 9.24 1.61 -4.21
CA THR A 224 10.56 1.55 -4.85
C THR A 224 10.40 1.46 -6.36
N HIS A 225 11.50 1.48 -7.11
CA HIS A 225 11.49 1.22 -8.54
C HIS A 225 12.02 -0.19 -8.84
N VAL A 226 11.65 -0.74 -9.99
CA VAL A 226 12.19 -2.05 -10.44
C VAL A 226 13.71 -2.01 -10.57
N PHE A 227 14.29 -0.91 -11.04
CA PHE A 227 15.74 -0.78 -11.18
C PHE A 227 16.48 -0.75 -9.82
N ASN A 228 15.84 -0.26 -8.75
CA ASN A 228 16.44 -0.33 -7.41
C ASN A 228 16.53 -1.79 -6.92
N PHE A 229 15.57 -2.63 -7.32
CA PHE A 229 15.62 -4.06 -7.05
C PHE A 229 16.69 -4.77 -7.90
N ASP A 230 16.89 -4.38 -9.17
CA ASP A 230 17.98 -4.88 -10.02
C ASP A 230 19.35 -4.58 -9.38
N GLU A 231 19.54 -3.35 -8.89
CA GLU A 231 20.80 -2.88 -8.31
C GLU A 231 21.10 -3.53 -6.95
N ASN A 232 20.07 -3.71 -6.11
CA ASN A 232 20.25 -4.20 -4.75
C ASN A 232 19.02 -4.97 -4.22
N PRO A 233 18.82 -6.22 -4.68
CA PRO A 233 17.65 -7.00 -4.29
C PRO A 233 17.59 -7.29 -2.78
N GLY A 234 18.75 -7.35 -2.12
CA GLY A 234 18.86 -7.60 -0.68
C GLY A 234 18.18 -6.54 0.19
N VAL A 235 18.11 -5.28 -0.25
CA VAL A 235 17.41 -4.22 0.50
C VAL A 235 15.89 -4.48 0.54
N ILE A 236 15.33 -4.92 -0.58
CA ILE A 236 13.91 -5.23 -0.69
C ILE A 236 13.59 -6.53 0.03
N GLU A 237 14.43 -7.56 -0.11
CA GLU A 237 14.30 -8.80 0.64
C GLU A 237 14.31 -8.56 2.16
N GLU A 238 15.24 -7.74 2.66
CA GLU A 238 15.34 -7.42 4.08
C GLU A 238 14.13 -6.62 4.59
N TRP A 239 13.50 -5.82 3.72
CA TRP A 239 12.21 -5.18 4.02
C TRP A 239 11.07 -6.19 4.05
N PHE A 240 10.99 -7.08 3.07
CA PHE A 240 9.92 -8.09 2.96
C PHE A 240 9.95 -9.08 4.11
N LYS A 241 11.15 -9.53 4.48
CA LYS A 241 11.38 -10.33 5.68
C LYS A 241 10.90 -9.61 6.94
N PHE A 242 11.28 -8.36 7.12
CA PHE A 242 10.84 -7.56 8.27
C PHE A 242 9.31 -7.44 8.35
N ILE A 243 8.65 -7.19 7.22
CA ILE A 243 7.18 -7.13 7.18
C ILE A 243 6.56 -8.49 7.50
N SER A 244 7.06 -9.57 6.91
CA SER A 244 6.55 -10.93 7.13
C SER A 244 6.75 -11.40 8.58
N GLU A 245 7.84 -11.01 9.24
CA GLU A 245 8.05 -11.28 10.67
C GLU A 245 7.03 -10.56 11.57
N ASN A 246 6.57 -9.37 11.17
CA ASN A 246 5.55 -8.60 11.88
C ASN A 246 4.11 -9.02 11.50
N ASP A 247 3.91 -9.55 10.30
CA ASP A 247 2.63 -10.07 9.79
C ASP A 247 2.79 -11.40 9.05
N PRO A 248 3.00 -12.53 9.76
CA PRO A 248 3.32 -13.83 9.13
C PRO A 248 2.21 -14.41 8.24
N GLN A 249 0.99 -13.91 8.42
CA GLN A 249 -0.18 -14.30 7.64
C GLN A 249 -0.43 -13.37 6.45
N GLY A 250 0.29 -12.24 6.34
CA GLY A 250 0.11 -11.25 5.30
C GLY A 250 -1.27 -10.59 5.32
N LYS A 251 -1.96 -10.57 6.47
CA LYS A 251 -3.37 -10.12 6.57
C LYS A 251 -3.53 -8.62 6.41
N ASN A 252 -2.49 -7.86 6.75
CA ASN A 252 -2.46 -6.41 6.70
C ASN A 252 -1.65 -5.91 5.51
N ASN A 253 -1.05 -6.82 4.73
CA ASN A 253 -0.32 -6.51 3.51
C ASN A 253 -1.25 -6.54 2.30
N LEU A 254 -1.73 -5.37 1.92
CA LEU A 254 -2.79 -5.21 0.95
C LEU A 254 -2.33 -4.25 -0.16
N THR A 255 -2.95 -4.36 -1.33
CA THR A 255 -2.78 -3.35 -2.38
C THR A 255 -3.47 -2.04 -2.00
N VAL A 256 -3.14 -0.94 -2.68
CA VAL A 256 -3.75 0.37 -2.42
C VAL A 256 -5.27 0.29 -2.56
N SER A 257 -5.77 -0.31 -3.65
CA SER A 257 -7.20 -0.48 -3.86
C SER A 257 -7.87 -1.34 -2.79
N GLN A 258 -7.23 -2.41 -2.31
CA GLN A 258 -7.77 -3.24 -1.22
C GLN A 258 -7.87 -2.43 0.09
N ILE A 259 -6.86 -1.65 0.43
CA ILE A 259 -6.87 -0.80 1.62
C ILE A 259 -7.98 0.25 1.52
N MET A 260 -8.04 0.96 0.39
CA MET A 260 -9.01 2.02 0.17
C MET A 260 -10.44 1.47 0.20
N ASN A 261 -10.73 0.38 -0.51
CA ASN A 261 -12.06 -0.23 -0.50
C ASN A 261 -12.47 -0.68 0.91
N ASN A 262 -11.55 -1.29 1.67
CA ASN A 262 -11.84 -1.73 3.04
C ASN A 262 -12.08 -0.55 4.01
N LYS A 263 -11.28 0.51 3.92
CA LYS A 263 -11.40 1.68 4.81
C LYS A 263 -12.54 2.61 4.43
N LEU A 264 -12.74 2.86 3.13
CA LEU A 264 -13.83 3.73 2.65
C LEU A 264 -15.19 3.12 2.94
N LYS A 265 -15.36 1.81 2.72
CA LYS A 265 -16.59 1.11 3.09
C LYS A 265 -16.92 1.31 4.58
N ARG A 266 -15.95 1.11 5.47
CA ARG A 266 -16.14 1.32 6.91
C ARG A 266 -16.47 2.76 7.30
N ARG A 267 -15.94 3.76 6.60
CA ARG A 267 -16.27 5.18 6.87
C ARG A 267 -17.68 5.53 6.40
N ILE A 268 -18.06 5.09 5.20
CA ILE A 268 -19.41 5.27 4.67
C ILE A 268 -20.44 4.57 5.57
N ASP A 269 -20.14 3.34 6.02
CA ASP A 269 -21.00 2.59 6.95
C ASP A 269 -21.11 3.24 8.34
N ALA A 270 -20.16 4.12 8.72
CA ALA A 270 -20.17 4.83 10.01
C ALA A 270 -20.83 6.22 9.94
N GLU A 271 -21.06 6.74 8.73
CA GLU A 271 -21.69 8.04 8.48
C GLU A 271 -23.19 7.92 8.14
N ASN A 272 -23.72 6.70 7.99
CA ASN A 272 -25.14 6.37 7.79
C ASN A 272 -25.72 5.62 8.99
#